data_AF-A0AA95KV78-F1
#
_entry.id   AF-A0AA95KV78-F1
#
_cell.length_a   1.000
_cell.length_b   1.000
_cell.length_c   1.000
_cell.angle_alpha   90.00
_cell.angle_beta   90.00
_cell.angle_gamma   90.00
#
_symmetry.space_group_name_H-M   'P 1'
#
loop_
_entity.id
_entity.type
_entity.pdbx_description
1 polymer ?
#
loop_
_entity_poly.entity_id
_entity_poly.type
_entity_poly.pdbx_seq_one_letter_code
_entity_poly.pdbx_strand_id
1 'polypeptide(L)'
;METYLFWIVPIASLLALALAWYFYKQMMLESEGTPTMEKIASYVRQGAMSYLKQQYKVVGLVFLGLVILFSIMAYGFNLQNPWVPIAFLTGGFFSGLSGFWE
;
A
#
# COMPACT_ATOMS: atom_id res chain seq x y z
N MET A 1 -1.65 -16.12 -27.56
CA MET A 1 -1.61 -16.29 -26.09
C MET A 1 -1.31 -14.97 -25.40
N GLU A 2 -0.28 -14.24 -25.83
CA GLU A 2 0.08 -12.88 -25.35
C GLU A 2 -1.09 -11.87 -25.33
N THR A 3 -1.90 -11.81 -26.39
CA THR A 3 -3.00 -10.83 -26.49
C THR A 3 -4.09 -11.05 -25.45
N TYR A 4 -4.37 -12.30 -25.05
CA TYR A 4 -5.38 -12.59 -24.02
C TYR A 4 -4.87 -12.19 -22.63
N LEU A 5 -3.61 -12.49 -22.33
CA LEU A 5 -2.98 -12.12 -21.05
C LEU A 5 -2.96 -10.60 -20.86
N PHE A 6 -2.69 -9.84 -21.93
CA PHE A 6 -2.68 -8.37 -21.89
C PHE A 6 -4.01 -7.77 -21.40
N TRP A 7 -5.15 -8.36 -21.75
CA TRP A 7 -6.47 -7.89 -21.31
C TRP A 7 -6.93 -8.50 -19.98
N ILE A 8 -6.55 -9.75 -19.70
CA ILE A 8 -6.93 -10.44 -18.45
C ILE A 8 -6.30 -9.76 -17.24
N VAL A 9 -5.02 -9.36 -17.32
CA VAL A 9 -4.30 -8.74 -16.19
C VAL A 9 -5.00 -7.46 -15.67
N PRO A 10 -5.30 -6.44 -16.49
CA PRO A 10 -5.97 -5.24 -16.00
C PRO A 10 -7.40 -5.54 -15.51
N ILE A 11 -8.14 -6.41 -16.20
CA ILE A 11 -9.50 -6.80 -15.77
C ILE A 11 -9.46 -7.47 -14.40
N ALA A 12 -8.51 -8.39 -14.18
CA ALA A 12 -8.33 -9.05 -12.90
C ALA A 12 -7.96 -8.06 -11.78
N SER A 13 -7.12 -7.07 -12.06
CA SER A 13 -6.78 -6.02 -11.08
C SER A 13 -7.98 -5.18 -10.66
N LEU A 14 -8.86 -4.81 -11.60
CA LEU A 14 -10.08 -4.08 -11.32
C LEU A 14 -11.09 -4.92 -10.53
N LEU A 15 -11.24 -6.20 -10.89
CA LEU A 15 -12.09 -7.13 -10.15
C LEU A 15 -11.59 -7.33 -8.72
N ALA A 16 -10.27 -7.42 -8.50
CA ALA A 16 -9.70 -7.52 -7.16
C ALA A 16 -10.03 -6.29 -6.30
N LEU A 17 -9.90 -5.08 -6.86
CA LEU A 17 -10.29 -3.84 -6.17
C LEU A 17 -11.81 -3.78 -5.87
N ALA A 18 -12.64 -4.22 -6.82
CA ALA A 18 -14.08 -4.28 -6.62
C ALA A 18 -14.47 -5.26 -5.50
N LEU A 19 -13.83 -6.42 -5.43
CA LEU A 19 -14.02 -7.39 -4.36
C LEU A 19 -13.53 -6.88 -3.01
N ALA A 20 -12.34 -6.26 -2.97
CA ALA A 20 -11.82 -5.64 -1.75
C ALA A 20 -12.80 -4.59 -1.20
N TRP A 21 -13.35 -3.74 -2.08
CA TRP A 21 -14.39 -2.77 -1.71
C TRP A 21 -15.68 -3.42 -1.22
N TYR A 22 -16.12 -4.49 -1.89
CA TYR A 22 -17.31 -5.24 -1.50
C TYR A 22 -17.17 -5.84 -0.09
N PHE A 23 -16.05 -6.52 0.20
CA PHE A 23 -15.78 -7.10 1.52
C PHE A 23 -15.62 -6.04 2.60
N TYR A 24 -14.93 -4.93 2.30
CA TYR A 24 -14.82 -3.79 3.21
C TYR A 24 -16.20 -3.26 3.60
N LYS A 25 -17.07 -3.03 2.61
CA LYS A 25 -18.43 -2.54 2.86
C LYS A 25 -19.26 -3.54 3.66
N GLN A 26 -19.15 -4.83 3.35
CA GLN A 26 -19.84 -5.88 4.09
C GLN A 26 -19.42 -5.90 5.56
N MET A 27 -18.11 -5.85 5.84
CA MET A 27 -17.57 -5.80 7.20
C MET A 27 -18.08 -4.58 7.98
N MET A 28 -18.12 -3.40 7.34
CA MET A 28 -18.57 -2.17 7.98
C MET A 28 -20.07 -2.15 8.34
N LEU A 29 -20.87 -3.05 7.76
CA LEU A 29 -22.30 -3.18 8.08
C LEU A 29 -22.55 -4.04 9.32
N GLU A 30 -21.56 -4.80 9.76
CA GLU A 30 -21.67 -5.63 10.95
C GLU A 30 -21.60 -4.79 12.23
N SER A 31 -22.35 -5.21 13.25
CA SER A 31 -22.38 -4.52 14.54
C SER A 31 -21.06 -4.67 15.29
N GLU A 32 -20.56 -3.58 15.88
CA GLU A 32 -19.39 -3.60 16.77
C GLU A 32 -19.66 -4.33 18.11
N GLY A 33 -20.90 -4.78 18.33
CA GLY A 33 -21.30 -5.61 19.47
C GLY A 33 -21.91 -4.81 20.61
N THR A 34 -21.38 -4.97 21.83
CA THR A 34 -21.87 -4.24 23.00
C THR A 34 -21.22 -2.85 23.10
N PRO A 35 -21.81 -1.88 23.83
CA PRO A 35 -21.20 -0.56 24.01
C PRO A 35 -19.78 -0.59 24.62
N THR A 36 -19.47 -1.63 25.40
CA THR A 36 -18.12 -1.83 25.95
C THR A 36 -17.14 -2.32 24.88
N MET A 37 -17.59 -3.19 23.97
CA MET A 37 -16.77 -3.70 22.85
C MET A 37 -16.44 -2.59 21.86
N GLU A 38 -17.42 -1.78 21.46
CA GLU A 38 -17.24 -0.59 20.62
C GLU A 38 -16.20 0.36 21.24
N LYS A 39 -16.32 0.63 22.54
CA LYS A 39 -15.38 1.50 23.25
C LYS A 39 -13.95 0.94 23.23
N ILE A 40 -13.77 -0.36 23.47
CA ILE A 40 -12.45 -1.01 23.41
C ILE A 40 -11.89 -0.98 21.99
N ALA A 41 -12.70 -1.34 20.99
CA ALA A 41 -12.32 -1.31 19.57
C ALA A 41 -11.86 0.09 19.15
N SER A 42 -12.54 1.14 19.64
CA SER A 42 -12.16 2.52 19.36
C SER A 42 -10.76 2.88 19.88
N TYR A 43 -10.38 2.42 21.08
CA TYR A 43 -9.05 2.65 21.64
C TYR A 43 -7.98 1.84 20.91
N VAL A 44 -8.28 0.59 20.54
CA VAL A 44 -7.38 -0.25 19.74
C VAL A 44 -7.11 0.40 18.37
N ARG A 45 -8.17 0.86 17.68
CA ARG A 45 -8.05 1.54 16.37
C ARG A 45 -7.22 2.83 16.49
N GLN A 46 -7.43 3.62 17.54
CA GLN A 46 -6.63 4.83 17.79
C GLN A 46 -5.15 4.50 18.04
N GLY A 47 -4.87 3.46 18.82
CA GLY A 47 -3.50 2.99 19.09
C GLY A 47 -2.81 2.50 17.82
N ALA A 48 -3.47 1.63 17.05
CA ALA A 48 -2.96 1.11 15.78
C ALA A 48 -2.66 2.23 14.78
N MET A 49 -3.58 3.19 14.62
CA MET A 49 -3.40 4.33 13.72
C MET A 49 -2.22 5.23 14.14
N SER A 50 -1.98 5.38 15.44
CA SER A 50 -0.84 6.15 15.96
C SER A 50 0.50 5.46 15.64
N TYR A 51 0.55 4.14 15.82
CA TYR A 51 1.71 3.33 15.44
C TYR A 51 1.98 3.38 13.93
N LEU A 52 0.95 3.15 13.10
CA LEU A 52 1.07 3.19 11.65
C LEU A 52 1.59 4.55 11.16
N LYS A 53 1.08 5.67 11.69
CA LYS A 53 1.60 7.01 11.35
C LYS A 53 3.10 7.16 11.65
N GLN A 54 3.56 6.65 12.79
CA GLN A 54 4.97 6.70 13.14
C GLN A 54 5.82 5.78 12.25
N GLN A 55 5.35 4.57 11.98
CA GLN A 55 6.00 3.63 11.07
C GLN A 55 6.15 4.22 9.68
N TYR A 56 5.07 4.78 9.12
CA TYR A 56 5.05 5.40 7.79
C TYR A 56 6.00 6.58 7.71
N LYS A 57 6.12 7.38 8.77
CA LYS A 57 7.09 8.47 8.84
C LYS A 57 8.53 7.96 8.74
N VAL A 58 8.88 6.95 9.52
CA VAL A 58 10.26 6.40 9.54
C VAL A 58 10.57 5.65 8.25
N VAL A 59 9.67 4.76 7.81
CA VAL A 59 9.82 4.00 6.56
C VAL A 59 9.88 4.95 5.36
N GLY A 60 9.06 6.00 5.32
CA GLY A 60 9.07 6.99 4.26
C GLY A 60 10.40 7.73 4.13
N LEU A 61 11.07 8.03 5.25
CA LEU A 61 12.40 8.64 5.23
C LEU A 61 13.46 7.68 4.69
N VAL A 62 13.45 6.42 5.12
CA VAL A 62 14.38 5.39 4.60
C VAL A 62 14.13 5.16 3.12
N PHE A 63 12.87 5.07 2.71
CA PHE A 63 12.44 4.90 1.34
C PHE A 63 12.95 6.03 0.44
N LEU A 64 12.82 7.29 0.89
CA LEU A 64 13.34 8.45 0.16
C LEU A 64 14.87 8.41 0.02
N GLY A 65 15.59 7.99 1.07
CA GLY A 65 17.03 7.76 1.00
C GLY A 65 17.41 6.70 -0.04
N LEU A 66 16.68 5.59 -0.10
CA LEU A 66 16.89 4.53 -1.09
C LEU A 66 16.57 4.99 -2.53
N VAL A 67 15.52 5.78 -2.74
CA VAL A 67 15.20 6.35 -4.05
C VAL A 67 16.34 7.23 -4.55
N ILE A 68 16.91 8.08 -3.69
CA ILE A 68 18.06 8.93 -4.03
C ILE A 68 19.26 8.06 -4.39
N LEU A 69 19.56 7.04 -3.56
CA LEU A 69 20.66 6.12 -3.79
C LEU A 69 20.54 5.43 -5.16
N PHE A 70 19.39 4.83 -5.46
CA PHE A 70 19.14 4.17 -6.75
C PHE A 70 19.17 5.15 -7.92
N SER A 71 18.72 6.38 -7.73
CA SER A 71 18.79 7.42 -8.77
C SER A 71 20.24 7.80 -9.10
N ILE A 72 21.11 7.94 -8.09
CA ILE A 72 22.54 8.21 -8.30
C ILE A 72 23.22 7.03 -9.01
N MET A 73 22.92 5.80 -8.60
CA MET A 73 23.47 4.60 -9.23
C MET A 73 23.02 4.46 -10.70
N ALA A 74 21.75 4.73 -11.00
CA ALA A 74 21.18 4.60 -12.33
C ALA A 74 21.61 5.72 -13.29
N TYR A 75 21.55 6.99 -12.85
CA TYR A 75 21.81 8.14 -13.73
C TYR A 75 23.22 8.74 -13.59
N GLY A 76 23.83 8.65 -12.42
CA GLY A 76 25.16 9.22 -12.16
C GLY A 76 26.30 8.32 -12.62
N PHE A 77 26.23 7.03 -12.28
CA PHE A 77 27.28 6.06 -12.59
C PHE A 77 26.89 5.03 -13.67
N ASN A 78 25.65 5.07 -14.18
CA ASN A 78 25.10 4.09 -15.13
C ASN A 78 25.30 2.63 -14.70
N LEU A 79 25.33 2.37 -13.39
CA LEU A 79 25.50 1.02 -12.82
C LEU A 79 24.20 0.22 -12.81
N GLN A 80 23.07 0.89 -13.02
CA GLN A 80 21.73 0.31 -12.94
C GLN A 80 20.86 0.79 -14.08
N ASN A 81 19.81 0.01 -14.41
CA ASN A 81 18.86 0.39 -15.42
C ASN A 81 18.15 1.71 -15.02
N PRO A 82 18.08 2.73 -15.91
CA PRO A 82 17.39 4.00 -15.68
C PRO A 82 15.94 3.89 -15.18
N TRP A 83 15.28 2.75 -15.39
CA TRP A 83 13.91 2.49 -14.94
C TRP A 83 13.80 2.07 -13.48
N VAL A 84 14.88 1.64 -12.83
CA VAL A 84 14.84 1.12 -11.45
C VAL A 84 14.29 2.14 -10.45
N PRO A 85 14.74 3.41 -10.42
CA PRO A 85 14.22 4.38 -9.46
C PRO A 85 12.72 4.63 -9.63
N ILE A 86 12.25 4.65 -10.89
CA ILE A 86 10.84 4.85 -11.23
C ILE A 86 10.01 3.64 -10.77
N ALA A 87 10.45 2.42 -11.10
CA ALA A 87 9.78 1.20 -10.67
C ALA A 87 9.72 1.08 -9.13
N PHE A 88 10.81 1.41 -8.45
CA PHE A 88 10.89 1.41 -6.98
C PHE A 88 9.92 2.43 -6.36
N LEU A 89 9.85 3.66 -6.91
CA LEU A 89 8.88 4.67 -6.49
C LEU A 89 7.43 4.18 -6.64
N THR A 90 7.09 3.61 -7.80
CA THR A 90 5.73 3.10 -8.03
C THR A 90 5.39 1.94 -7.10
N GLY A 91 6.30 0.99 -6.91
CA GLY A 91 6.09 -0.16 -6.03
C GLY A 91 5.95 0.26 -4.57
N GLY A 92 6.82 1.15 -4.09
CA GLY A 92 6.75 1.67 -2.72
C GLY A 92 5.51 2.52 -2.47
N PHE A 93 5.06 3.30 -3.47
CA PHE A 93 3.81 4.06 -3.37
C PHE A 93 2.60 3.14 -3.21
N PHE A 94 2.45 2.11 -4.05
CA PHE A 94 1.32 1.17 -3.95
C PHE A 94 1.40 0.29 -2.69
N SER A 95 2.60 -0.09 -2.25
CA SER A 95 2.80 -0.83 -0.99
C SER A 95 2.47 0.03 0.24
N GLY A 96 2.85 1.31 0.23
CA GLY A 96 2.46 2.25 1.28
C GLY A 96 0.95 2.47 1.31
N LEU A 97 0.31 2.60 0.14
CA LEU A 97 -1.14 2.69 0.07
C LEU A 97 -1.83 1.45 0.62
N SER A 98 -1.41 0.24 0.24
CA SER A 98 -2.08 -0.99 0.70
C SER A 98 -2.09 -1.13 2.22
N GLY A 99 -0.95 -0.90 2.89
CA GLY A 99 -0.85 -1.05 4.34
C GLY A 99 -1.54 0.03 5.18
N PHE A 100 -2.00 1.14 4.54
CA PHE A 100 -2.74 2.19 5.25
C PHE A 100 -4.24 1.91 5.27
N TRP A 101 -4.72 1.16 4.27
CA TRP A 101 -6.12 0.74 4.12
C TRP A 101 -6.38 -0.69 4.64
N GLU A 102 -5.34 -1.38 5.11
CA GLU A 102 -5.41 -2.60 5.94
C GLU A 102 -5.71 -2.25 7.41
#